data_AF-A0A849PZ51-F1
#
_entry.id   AF-A0A849PZ51-F1
#
_cell.length_a   1.000
_cell.length_b   1.000
_cell.length_c   1.000
_cell.angle_alpha   90.00
_cell.angle_beta   90.00
_cell.angle_gamma   90.00
#
_symmetry.space_group_name_H-M   'P 1'
#
loop_
_entity.id
_entity.type
_entity.pdbx_description
1 polymer ?
#
loop_
_entity_poly.entity_id
_entity_poly.type
_entity_poly.pdbx_seq_one_letter_code
_entity_poly.pdbx_strand_id
1 'polypeptide(L)' 'MWSYSKIDTENLKAINELESKLGIALIAFSDEKIEYADLNEDAAKEVKDLEKKLGLSLLALKA' A
#
# COMPACT_ATOMS: atom_id res chain seq x y z
N MET A 1 10.46 -9.46 -8.18
CA MET A 1 9.66 -10.69 -7.95
C MET A 1 8.77 -10.38 -6.77
N TRP A 2 7.45 -10.30 -6.97
CA TRP A 2 6.49 -9.91 -5.93
C TRP A 2 6.34 -11.11 -5.00
N SER A 3 7.13 -11.13 -3.92
CA SER A 3 7.20 -12.29 -3.05
C SER A 3 5.99 -12.29 -2.11
N TYR A 4 5.04 -13.18 -2.35
CA TYR A 4 3.90 -13.50 -1.47
C TYR A 4 4.32 -14.07 -0.08
N SER A 5 5.58 -13.90 0.32
CA SER A 5 6.26 -14.80 1.24
C SER A 5 6.15 -14.42 2.73
N LYS A 6 5.33 -13.43 3.11
CA LYS A 6 5.11 -13.06 4.51
C LYS A 6 3.65 -12.91 4.94
N ILE A 7 2.69 -13.12 4.04
CA ILE A 7 1.27 -13.03 4.42
C ILE A 7 0.79 -14.42 4.87
N ASP A 8 0.92 -14.67 6.16
CA ASP A 8 0.32 -15.84 6.81
C ASP A 8 -1.22 -15.78 6.79
N THR A 9 -1.85 -16.94 6.97
CA THR A 9 -3.32 -17.09 6.86
C THR A 9 -4.08 -16.21 7.84
N GLU A 10 -3.50 -15.92 9.01
CA GLU A 10 -4.08 -15.01 10.00
C GLU A 10 -4.07 -13.55 9.54
N ASN A 11 -2.99 -13.12 8.89
CA ASN A 11 -2.87 -11.77 8.34
C ASN A 11 -3.87 -11.57 7.18
N LEU A 12 -4.06 -12.59 6.33
CA LEU A 12 -5.09 -12.55 5.27
C LEU A 12 -6.49 -12.41 5.84
N LYS A 13 -6.82 -13.13 6.93
CA LYS A 13 -8.14 -13.00 7.57
C LYS A 13 -8.37 -11.58 8.09
N ALA A 14 -7.40 -11.01 8.80
CA ALA A 14 -7.51 -9.65 9.32
C ALA A 14 -7.69 -8.61 8.19
N ILE A 15 -6.98 -8.78 7.06
CA ILE A 15 -7.14 -7.93 5.88
C ILE A 15 -8.55 -8.08 5.29
N ASN A 16 -9.01 -9.31 5.06
CA ASN A 16 -10.33 -9.57 4.46
C ASN A 16 -11.49 -9.07 5.33
N GLU A 17 -11.38 -9.17 6.65
CA GLU A 17 -12.37 -8.63 7.59
C GLU A 17 -12.44 -7.11 7.50
N LEU A 18 -11.28 -6.45 7.38
CA LEU A 18 -11.20 -5.00 7.24
C LEU A 18 -11.75 -4.53 5.88
N GLU A 19 -11.39 -5.20 4.79
CA GLU A 19 -11.96 -4.97 3.46
C GLU A 19 -13.48 -5.09 3.46
N SER A 20 -14.01 -6.17 4.05
CA SER A 20 -15.46 -6.43 4.14
C SER A 20 -16.18 -5.35 4.96
N LYS A 21 -15.55 -4.86 6.03
CA LYS A 21 -16.11 -3.82 6.89
C LYS A 21 -16.13 -2.44 6.22
N LEU A 22 -15.09 -2.12 5.44
CA LEU A 22 -14.92 -0.82 4.81
C LEU A 22 -15.53 -0.75 3.41
N GLY A 23 -15.82 -1.90 2.79
CA GLY A 23 -16.31 -1.97 1.41
C GLY A 23 -15.26 -1.57 0.38
N ILE A 24 -13.97 -1.75 0.71
CA ILE A 24 -12.83 -1.39 -0.14
C ILE A 24 -11.91 -2.60 -0.32
N ALA A 25 -11.17 -2.64 -1.43
CA ALA A 25 -10.08 -3.58 -1.64
C ALA A 25 -8.77 -2.98 -1.10
N LEU A 26 -8.02 -3.75 -0.32
CA LEU A 26 -6.74 -3.40 0.26
C LEU A 26 -5.64 -4.19 -0.46
N ILE A 27 -4.53 -3.51 -0.78
CA ILE A 27 -3.35 -4.16 -1.35
C ILE A 27 -2.32 -4.32 -0.25
N ALA A 28 -2.02 -5.57 0.09
CA ALA A 28 -0.96 -5.90 1.04
C ALA A 28 0.40 -5.96 0.32
N PHE A 29 1.32 -5.09 0.73
CA PHE A 29 2.71 -5.08 0.26
C PHE A 29 3.64 -5.46 1.40
N SER A 30 4.60 -6.36 1.15
CA SER A 30 5.60 -6.76 2.13
C SER A 30 7.01 -6.79 1.55
N ASP A 31 7.96 -6.16 2.23
CA ASP A 31 9.40 -6.22 1.97
C ASP A 31 10.16 -6.59 3.27
N GLU A 32 11.47 -6.84 3.22
CA GLU A 32 12.29 -7.13 4.39
C GLU A 32 12.37 -5.95 5.37
N LYS A 33 12.28 -4.71 4.87
CA LYS A 33 12.23 -3.47 5.66
C LYS A 33 11.28 -2.46 5.01
N ILE A 34 10.04 -2.41 5.48
CA ILE A 34 9.08 -1.39 5.05
C ILE A 34 9.25 -0.18 5.97
N GLU A 35 9.83 0.89 5.45
CA GLU A 35 9.83 2.20 6.09
C GLU A 35 9.04 3.17 5.22
N TYR A 36 7.91 3.67 5.73
CA TYR A 36 7.10 4.63 4.99
C TYR A 36 7.84 5.97 4.87
N ALA A 37 7.81 6.57 3.69
CA ALA A 37 8.32 7.92 3.50
C ALA A 37 7.29 8.94 4.00
N ASP A 38 7.74 9.88 4.83
CA ASP A 38 6.93 11.03 5.23
C ASP A 38 6.85 12.00 4.04
N LEU A 39 5.66 12.11 3.46
CA LEU A 39 5.39 13.08 2.41
C LEU A 39 4.86 14.38 3.03
N ASN A 40 5.49 15.51 2.71
CA ASN A 40 4.91 16.81 2.96
C ASN A 40 3.77 17.11 1.96
N GLU A 41 3.03 18.20 2.15
CA GLU A 41 1.84 18.51 1.34
C GLU A 41 2.15 18.63 -0.16
N ASP A 42 3.28 19.26 -0.52
CA ASP A 42 3.68 19.43 -1.91
C ASP A 42 4.03 18.08 -2.57
N ALA A 43 4.83 17.26 -1.90
CA ALA A 43 5.21 15.93 -2.39
C ALA A 43 3.98 15.00 -2.47
N ALA A 44 3.07 15.06 -1.50
CA ALA A 44 1.82 14.30 -1.52
C ALA A 44 0.95 14.68 -2.73
N LYS A 45 0.94 15.97 -3.11
CA LYS A 45 0.21 16.44 -4.29
C LYS A 45 0.83 15.93 -5.59
N GLU A 46 2.15 15.99 -5.73
CA GLU A 46 2.86 15.47 -6.90
C GLU A 46 2.62 13.97 -7.09
N VAL A 47 2.70 13.19 -5.99
CA VAL A 47 2.41 11.75 -6.02
C VAL A 47 0.97 11.51 -6.49
N LYS A 48 -0.01 12.23 -5.94
CA LYS A 48 -1.42 12.07 -6.29
C LYS A 48 -1.73 12.44 -7.74
N ASP A 49 -1.07 13.46 -8.28
CA ASP A 49 -1.24 13.85 -9.68
C ASP A 49 -0.62 12.82 -10.63
N LEU A 50 0.50 12.21 -10.23
CA LEU A 50 1.12 11.10 -10.97
C LEU A 50 0.23 9.84 -10.94
N GLU A 51 -0.32 9.48 -9.77
CA GLU A 51 -1.26 8.39 -9.59
C GLU A 51 -2.45 8.51 -10.56
N LYS A 52 -3.09 9.68 -10.62
CA LYS A 52 -4.20 9.96 -11.53
C LYS A 52 -3.79 9.85 -13.00
N LYS A 53 -2.62 10.38 -13.35
CA LYS A 53 -2.12 10.37 -14.73
C LYS A 53 -1.86 8.95 -15.22
N LEU A 54 -1.35 8.07 -14.35
CA LEU A 54 -0.99 6.70 -14.69
C LEU A 54 -2.14 5.70 -14.46
N GLY A 55 -3.17 6.08 -13.69
CA GLY A 55 -4.22 5.16 -13.27
C GLY A 55 -3.73 4.11 -12.28
N LEU A 56 -2.76 4.47 -11.43
CA LEU A 56 -2.10 3.58 -10.47
C LEU A 56 -2.17 4.18 -9.06
N SER A 57 -2.09 3.31 -8.04
CA SER A 57 -1.79 3.72 -6.67
C SER A 57 -0.30 3.52 -6.40
N LEU A 58 0.35 4.51 -5.80
CA LEU A 58 1.77 4.50 -5.48
C LEU A 58 1.96 4.41 -3.96
N LEU A 59 2.92 3.58 -3.53
CA LEU A 59 3.30 3.45 -2.13
C LEU A 59 4.62 4.20 -1.90
N ALA A 60 4.64 5.15 -0.97
CA ALA A 60 5.83 5.93 -0.66
C ALA A 60 6.66 5.23 0.43
N LEU A 61 7.84 4.75 0.07
CA LEU A 61 8.79 4.09 0.97
C LEU A 61 10.11 4.86 1.01
N LYS A 62 10.81 4.83 2.15
CA LYS A 62 12.19 5.30 2.26
C LYS A 62 13.11 4.33 1.51
N ALA A 63 14.03 4.88 0.73
CA ALA A 63 15.07 4.15 0.02
C ALA A 63 16.28 3.88 0.91
#